data_AF-A0A358MGL0-F1
#
_entry.id   AF-A0A358MGL0-F1
#
_cell.length_a   1.000
_cell.length_b   1.000
_cell.length_c   1.000
_cell.angle_alpha   90.00
_cell.angle_beta   90.00
_cell.angle_gamma   90.00
#
_symmetry.space_group_name_H-M   'P 1'
#
loop_
_entity.id
_entity.type
_entity.pdbx_description
1 polymer ?
#
loop_
_entity_poly.entity_id
_entity_poly.type
_entity_poly.pdbx_seq_one_letter_code
_entity_poly.pdbx_strand_id
1 'polypeptide(L)' 'DVACSHGSTSGALDETALYYLRSRGVPKKEATDLLVMSFLAEAVDEIEDETLRDEIAERLRGWLIRRRR' A
#
# COMPACT_ATOMS: atom_id res chain seq x y z
N ASP A 1 7.62 27.21 -23.45
CA ASP A 1 6.97 27.23 -22.14
C ASP A 1 6.90 25.84 -21.56
N VAL A 2 7.25 25.70 -20.28
CA VAL A 2 7.08 24.46 -19.49
C VAL A 2 6.31 24.82 -18.23
N ALA A 3 5.25 24.06 -17.95
CA ALA A 3 4.49 24.17 -16.72
C ALA A 3 4.93 23.03 -15.78
N CYS A 4 5.45 23.40 -14.61
CA CYS A 4 5.83 22.45 -13.56
C CYS A 4 4.88 22.58 -12.36
N SER A 5 4.48 21.46 -11.77
CA SER A 5 3.72 21.41 -10.51
C SER A 5 4.27 20.33 -9.60
N HIS A 6 4.13 20.51 -8.29
CA HIS A 6 4.50 19.54 -7.26
C HIS A 6 3.42 19.52 -6.18
N GLY A 7 3.12 18.34 -5.64
CA GLY A 7 2.18 18.14 -4.54
C GLY A 7 2.74 17.14 -3.54
N SER A 8 2.42 17.33 -2.26
CA SER A 8 2.76 16.39 -1.19
C SER A 8 1.57 16.30 -0.24
N THR A 9 1.21 15.07 0.13
CA THR A 9 0.13 14.80 1.08
C THR A 9 0.65 13.90 2.20
N SER A 10 0.04 14.03 3.37
CA SER A 10 0.33 13.19 4.54
C SER A 10 -0.98 12.99 5.29
N GLY A 11 -1.18 11.78 5.82
CA GLY A 11 -2.42 11.41 6.48
C GLY A 11 -2.30 10.10 7.24
N ALA A 12 -3.30 9.82 8.08
CA ALA A 12 -3.47 8.53 8.71
C ALA A 12 -4.16 7.54 7.76
N LEU A 13 -4.22 6.27 8.16
CA LEU A 13 -5.04 5.27 7.46
C LEU A 13 -6.52 5.65 7.53
N ASP A 14 -7.26 5.34 6.47
CA ASP A 14 -8.72 5.49 6.46
C ASP A 14 -9.35 4.54 7.49
N GLU A 15 -9.85 5.12 8.59
CA GLU A 15 -10.48 4.39 9.67
C GLU A 15 -11.79 3.71 9.26
N THR A 16 -12.50 4.27 8.28
CA THR A 16 -13.73 3.68 7.73
C THR A 16 -13.41 2.44 6.93
N ALA A 17 -12.40 2.50 6.06
CA ALA A 17 -11.93 1.34 5.31
C ALA A 17 -11.37 0.24 6.25
N LEU A 18 -10.61 0.65 7.28
CA LEU A 18 -10.11 -0.26 8.31
C LEU A 18 -11.25 -0.93 9.09
N TYR A 19 -12.25 -0.15 9.50
CA TYR A 19 -13.44 -0.68 10.17
C TYR A 19 -14.19 -1.66 9.27
N TYR A 20 -14.38 -1.32 8.00
CA TYR A 20 -15.06 -2.18 7.03
C TYR A 20 -14.37 -3.53 6.90
N LEU A 21 -13.06 -3.57 6.66
CA LEU A 21 -12.28 -4.82 6.59
C LEU A 21 -12.41 -5.64 7.88
N ARG A 22 -12.31 -5.00 9.04
CA ARG A 22 -12.42 -5.66 10.33
C ARG A 22 -13.82 -6.22 10.60
N SER A 23 -14.87 -5.53 10.17
CA SER A 23 -16.26 -6.01 10.28
C SER A 23 -16.52 -7.26 9.43
N ARG A 24 -15.70 -7.50 8.40
CA ARG A 24 -15.71 -8.71 7.58
C ARG A 24 -14.81 -9.82 8.13
N GLY A 25 -14.26 -9.65 9.32
CA GLY A 25 -13.44 -10.65 10.00
C GLY A 25 -11.95 -10.57 9.71
N VAL A 26 -11.47 -9.56 8.97
CA VAL A 26 -10.03 -9.40 8.71
C VAL A 26 -9.33 -8.90 9.99
N PRO A 27 -8.29 -9.59 10.48
CA PRO A 27 -7.54 -9.15 11.66
C PRO A 27 -6.95 -7.75 11.46
N LYS A 28 -6.94 -6.92 12.52
CA LYS A 28 -6.48 -5.52 12.43
C LYS A 28 -5.11 -5.38 11.75
N LYS A 29 -4.15 -6.24 12.10
CA LYS A 29 -2.81 -6.23 11.50
C LYS A 29 -2.83 -6.51 10.00
N GLU A 30 -3.65 -7.46 9.55
CA GLU A 30 -3.81 -7.79 8.13
C GLU A 30 -4.57 -6.71 7.36
N ALA A 31 -5.62 -6.15 7.97
CA ALA A 31 -6.36 -5.04 7.38
C ALA A 31 -5.49 -3.79 7.18
N THR A 32 -4.63 -3.47 8.16
CA THR A 32 -3.63 -2.41 8.02
C THR A 32 -2.67 -2.68 6.86
N ASP A 33 -2.13 -3.89 6.76
CA ASP A 33 -1.22 -4.25 5.67
C ASP A 33 -1.90 -4.17 4.29
N LEU A 34 -3.16 -4.58 4.18
CA LEU A 34 -3.94 -4.46 2.95
C LEU A 34 -4.09 -3.01 2.53
N LEU A 35 -4.42 -2.11 3.47
CA LEU A 35 -4.57 -0.67 3.16
C LEU A 35 -3.24 -0.02 2.76
N VAL A 36 -2.13 -0.43 3.37
CA VAL A 36 -0.80 0.05 2.98
C VAL A 36 -0.44 -0.47 1.59
N MET A 37 -0.66 -1.75 1.31
CA MET A 37 -0.39 -2.31 -0.01
C MET A 37 -1.30 -1.70 -1.09
N SER A 38 -2.57 -1.41 -0.80
CA SER A 38 -3.47 -0.74 -1.76
C SER A 38 -3.03 0.68 -2.07
N PHE A 39 -2.47 1.40 -1.09
CA PHE A 39 -1.90 2.72 -1.31
C PHE A 39 -0.65 2.67 -2.21
N LEU A 40 0.19 1.64 -2.05
CA LEU A 40 1.41 1.48 -2.83
C LEU A 40 1.18 0.86 -4.22
N ALA A 41 0.03 0.19 -4.44
CA ALA A 41 -0.24 -0.56 -5.65
C ALA A 41 -0.11 0.29 -6.92
N GLU A 42 -0.69 1.49 -6.92
CA GLU A 42 -0.62 2.41 -8.07
C GLU A 42 0.82 2.73 -8.48
N ALA A 43 1.67 3.08 -7.51
CA ALA A 43 3.08 3.38 -7.78
C ALA A 43 3.90 2.14 -8.19
N VAL A 44 3.52 0.95 -7.71
CA VAL A 44 4.17 -0.31 -8.12
C VAL A 44 3.74 -0.72 -9.53
N ASP A 45 2.49 -0.47 -9.89
CA ASP A 45 1.93 -0.78 -11.21
C ASP A 45 2.53 0.08 -12.34
N GLU A 46 3.16 1.21 -12.01
CA GLU A 46 3.97 2.00 -12.97
C GLU A 46 5.24 1.28 -13.45
N ILE A 47 5.66 0.20 -12.78
CA ILE A 47 6.82 -0.61 -13.20
C ILE A 47 6.42 -1.46 -14.41
N GLU A 48 6.94 -1.09 -15.58
CA GLU A 48 6.68 -1.78 -16.85
C GLU A 48 7.16 -3.24 -16.87
N ASP A 49 8.35 -3.50 -16.32
CA ASP A 49 8.90 -4.86 -16.22
C ASP A 49 8.12 -5.67 -15.17
N GLU A 50 7.39 -6.68 -15.65
CA GLU A 50 6.52 -7.49 -14.80
C GLU A 50 7.29 -8.27 -13.74
N THR A 51 8.50 -8.74 -14.07
CA THR A 51 9.33 -9.50 -13.12
C THR A 51 9.78 -8.59 -12.00
N LEU A 52 10.25 -7.39 -12.34
CA LEU A 52 10.66 -6.39 -11.35
C LEU A 52 9.48 -5.92 -10.51
N ARG A 53 8.32 -5.69 -11.11
CA ARG A 53 7.08 -5.32 -10.40
C ARG A 53 6.73 -6.36 -9.35
N ASP A 54 6.73 -7.63 -9.72
CA ASP A 54 6.42 -8.74 -8.83
C ASP A 54 7.45 -8.89 -7.71
N GLU A 55 8.75 -8.74 -8.02
CA GLU A 55 9.83 -8.75 -7.03
C GLU A 55 9.68 -7.62 -6.00
N ILE A 56 9.34 -6.41 -6.46
CA ILE A 56 9.12 -5.26 -5.59
C ILE A 56 7.88 -5.48 -4.72
N ALA A 57 6.78 -5.93 -5.30
CA ALA A 57 5.56 -6.23 -4.56
C ALA A 57 5.81 -7.28 -3.47
N GLU A 58 6.60 -8.32 -3.77
CA GLU A 58 6.97 -9.36 -2.80
C GLU A 58 7.90 -8.83 -1.70
N ARG A 59 8.87 -7.98 -2.04
CA ARG A 59 9.73 -7.32 -1.05
C ARG A 59 8.95 -6.45 -0.08
N LEU A 60 7.96 -5.70 -0.58
CA LEU A 60 7.07 -4.87 0.23
C LEU A 60 6.20 -5.71 1.17
N ARG A 61 5.56 -6.77 0.65
CA ARG A 61 4.80 -7.73 1.48
C ARG A 61 5.68 -8.37 2.56
N GLY A 62 6.87 -8.82 2.19
CA GLY A 62 7.83 -9.39 3.13
C GLY A 62 8.27 -8.40 4.22
N TRP A 63 8.47 -7.13 3.86
CA TRP A 63 8.78 -6.07 4.83
C TRP A 63 7.63 -5.84 5.83
N LEU A 64 6.39 -5.78 5.36
CA LEU A 64 5.21 -5.64 6.22
C LEU A 64 5.07 -6.82 7.21
N ILE A 65 5.27 -8.06 6.73
CA ILE A 65 5.24 -9.25 7.60
C ILE A 65 6.32 -9.20 8.68
N ARG A 66 7.55 -8.80 8.32
CA ARG A 66 8.66 -8.67 9.29
C ARG A 66 8.40 -7.60 10.33
N ARG A 67 7.77 -6.48 9.95
CA ARG A 67 7.42 -5.38 10.86
C ARG A 67 6.32 -5.75 11.87
N ARG A 68 5.50 -6.76 11.57
CA ARG A 68 4.41 -7.22 12.46
C ARG A 68 4.88 -8.13 13.61
N ARG A 69 6.09 -8.69 13.50
CA ARG A 69 6.75 -9.49 14.53
C ARG A 69 7.30 -8.59 15.63
#